data_AF-A0A158CJ04-F1
#
_entry.id   AF-A0A158CJ04-F1
#
_cell.length_a   1.000
_cell.length_b   1.000
_cell.length_c   1.000
_cell.angle_alpha   90.00
_cell.angle_beta   90.00
_cell.angle_gamma   90.00
#
_symmetry.space_group_name_H-M   'P 1'
#
loop_
_entity.id
_entity.type
_entity.pdbx_description
1 polymer ?
#
loop_
_entity_poly.entity_id
_entity_poly.type
_entity_poly.pdbx_seq_one_letter_code
_entity_poly.pdbx_strand_id
1 'polypeptide(L)'
;MSRDDRRLLRYASVVGRQCQCSRPHRRPLSGKLEAVAVEDDVGSAFKNVLCLIGSIKKKTRRETTMSKKTQPMPLSIACLLQIAGSFAVRMKSLLWLVFIVTSFPFHALAGVDDCKSALVLSTYARTEDRFHDARMATHVSESEYSDIRRKAGGSAVIYGVPVGANYSDFNQRANARENSSGSSLTNTEAINVMWTGIDQTSQTAYADCLATLAATLPGIHLSVKSASATDVVILAHYVPVGSNPSSLHVKWSAFEYSKTAFPDEIPAGQTLILLKRPSKSLQLVVNASAIGSSDGVEINPLPLVVLPTPVPPPPVDIPESRFRVHADTPPPPCDSAGSPLPARVPTHLRGLYNLALLDTASASASSIIPGYPARHQIRFLNDGWFNNCRSWIPQTMPAWAQVDLGDNYLISLIIFGSEYQQFYRDRRPTNFAIDLSKSGSPGSWTTVYQSGPGEIVSDMREFPISPNIARFVRVTITDSQGGAPRIDELQVYGKPVPSAAK
;
A
#
# COMPACT_ATOMS: atom_id res chain seq x y z
N MET A 1 -46.65 38.17 30.02
CA MET A 1 -47.54 38.22 31.21
C MET A 1 -48.82 37.47 30.88
N SER A 2 -49.29 36.65 31.84
CA SER A 2 -50.62 36.00 31.91
C SER A 2 -50.94 34.78 31.00
N ARG A 3 -51.80 33.92 31.55
CA ARG A 3 -52.11 32.50 31.30
C ARG A 3 -53.21 32.21 30.25
N ASP A 4 -53.11 30.99 29.72
CA ASP A 4 -54.14 30.01 29.29
C ASP A 4 -55.03 30.19 28.02
N ASP A 5 -54.89 29.16 27.16
CA ASP A 5 -55.88 28.37 26.42
C ASP A 5 -56.43 28.74 25.01
N ARG A 6 -56.29 27.73 24.12
CA ARG A 6 -57.07 27.33 22.91
C ARG A 6 -56.94 28.04 21.54
N ARG A 7 -56.40 27.23 20.60
CA ARG A 7 -56.75 26.94 19.19
C ARG A 7 -57.85 27.81 18.51
N LEU A 8 -57.58 28.25 17.27
CA LEU A 8 -58.14 27.67 16.03
C LEU A 8 -57.59 28.35 14.75
N LEU A 9 -57.07 27.49 13.84
CA LEU A 9 -57.15 27.47 12.36
C LEU A 9 -56.70 28.69 11.51
N ARG A 10 -55.68 28.45 10.66
CA ARG A 10 -55.86 28.38 9.18
C ARG A 10 -54.97 27.30 8.53
N TYR A 11 -55.62 26.49 7.69
CA TYR A 11 -55.16 25.55 6.64
C TYR A 11 -54.31 26.26 5.55
N ALA A 12 -53.50 25.66 4.66
CA ALA A 12 -53.23 24.30 4.13
C ALA A 12 -51.77 24.29 3.55
N SER A 13 -50.92 23.23 3.57
CA SER A 13 -50.91 21.96 2.80
C SER A 13 -50.98 22.18 1.26
N VAL A 14 -50.14 21.67 0.34
CA VAL A 14 -49.49 20.34 0.21
C VAL A 14 -48.69 20.27 -1.13
N VAL A 15 -47.59 19.49 -1.15
CA VAL A 15 -47.04 18.61 -2.24
C VAL A 15 -46.67 19.15 -3.64
N GLY A 16 -45.38 19.02 -3.99
CA GLY A 16 -44.87 18.07 -5.00
C GLY A 16 -44.87 18.39 -6.50
N ARG A 17 -43.78 17.94 -7.12
CA ARG A 17 -43.56 17.51 -8.53
C ARG A 17 -43.19 18.55 -9.61
N GLN A 18 -42.31 18.02 -10.46
CA GLN A 18 -42.25 18.14 -11.93
C GLN A 18 -41.39 19.23 -12.55
N CYS A 19 -40.26 18.75 -13.08
CA CYS A 19 -39.63 19.23 -14.30
C CYS A 19 -40.65 19.38 -15.42
N GLN A 20 -40.65 20.53 -16.08
CA GLN A 20 -41.11 20.68 -17.46
C GLN A 20 -40.17 21.62 -18.22
N CYS A 21 -39.76 21.15 -19.39
CA CYS A 21 -38.95 21.87 -20.37
C CYS A 21 -39.77 22.95 -21.08
N SER A 22 -39.16 24.12 -21.29
CA SER A 22 -39.65 25.14 -22.23
C SER A 22 -38.50 25.61 -23.12
N ARG A 23 -38.69 25.47 -24.43
CA ARG A 23 -37.77 25.89 -25.51
C ARG A 23 -37.67 27.43 -25.64
N PRO A 24 -36.62 27.96 -26.29
CA PRO A 24 -36.28 29.38 -26.28
C PRO A 24 -36.85 30.17 -27.47
N HIS A 25 -37.14 31.46 -27.26
CA HIS A 25 -37.39 32.44 -28.31
C HIS A 25 -36.12 33.26 -28.63
N ARG A 26 -35.77 33.24 -29.93
CA ARG A 26 -34.93 34.14 -30.75
C ARG A 26 -35.07 35.63 -30.34
N ARG A 27 -34.10 36.57 -30.43
CA ARG A 27 -33.01 36.95 -31.38
C ARG A 27 -32.39 38.30 -30.84
N PRO A 28 -31.46 39.04 -31.50
CA PRO A 28 -30.11 38.76 -32.05
C PRO A 28 -29.05 39.85 -31.68
N LEU A 29 -27.88 39.79 -32.33
CA LEU A 29 -26.77 40.76 -32.46
C LEU A 29 -25.66 40.61 -31.40
N SER A 30 -24.36 40.65 -31.69
CA SER A 30 -23.56 40.85 -32.90
C SER A 30 -22.10 40.63 -32.47
N GLY A 31 -21.28 39.86 -33.20
CA GLY A 31 -19.83 39.79 -32.93
C GLY A 31 -19.18 38.56 -33.54
N LYS A 32 -18.16 38.77 -34.37
CA LYS A 32 -17.54 37.84 -35.32
C LYS A 32 -16.79 36.66 -34.69
N LEU A 33 -16.86 35.56 -35.44
CA LEU A 33 -16.00 34.37 -35.49
C LEU A 33 -14.49 34.63 -35.35
N GLU A 34 -13.81 33.71 -34.66
CA GLU A 34 -12.77 32.85 -35.25
C GLU A 34 -12.64 31.53 -34.46
N ALA A 35 -12.38 30.44 -35.18
CA ALA A 35 -12.63 29.06 -34.77
C ALA A 35 -11.36 28.33 -34.30
N VAL A 36 -11.51 27.49 -33.28
CA VAL A 36 -10.67 26.30 -33.06
C VAL A 36 -11.60 25.13 -32.78
N ALA A 37 -11.54 24.12 -33.65
CA ALA A 37 -12.28 22.87 -33.53
C ALA A 37 -11.51 21.91 -32.63
N VAL A 38 -12.20 21.32 -31.65
CA VAL A 38 -11.86 20.03 -31.04
C VAL A 38 -13.18 19.26 -30.96
N GLU A 39 -13.28 18.19 -31.76
CA GLU A 39 -14.32 17.18 -31.67
C GLU A 39 -13.98 16.22 -30.52
N ASP A 40 -14.84 16.19 -29.50
CA ASP A 40 -14.95 15.11 -28.52
C ASP A 40 -16.29 14.40 -28.80
N ASP A 41 -16.28 13.17 -29.33
CA ASP A 41 -17.41 12.24 -29.14
C ASP A 41 -17.06 10.78 -29.47
N VAL A 42 -16.66 9.98 -28.48
CA VAL A 42 -16.96 8.53 -28.42
C VAL A 42 -16.96 8.10 -26.95
N GLY A 43 -18.13 7.93 -26.33
CA GLY A 43 -18.14 7.39 -24.96
C GLY A 43 -19.46 7.30 -24.20
N SER A 44 -20.63 7.41 -24.82
CA SER A 44 -21.92 7.18 -24.15
C SER A 44 -22.83 6.26 -24.95
N ALA A 45 -22.38 5.02 -25.15
CA ALA A 45 -23.21 3.96 -25.72
C ALA A 45 -22.85 2.58 -25.13
N PHE A 46 -22.76 2.45 -23.80
CA PHE A 46 -22.61 1.13 -23.15
C PHE A 46 -23.27 1.05 -21.75
N LYS A 47 -24.41 1.74 -21.55
CA LYS A 47 -25.20 1.63 -20.30
C LYS A 47 -26.63 1.10 -20.46
N ASN A 48 -27.05 0.69 -21.66
CA ASN A 48 -28.45 0.28 -21.90
C ASN A 48 -28.68 -1.19 -22.31
N VAL A 49 -27.70 -2.09 -22.14
CA VAL A 49 -27.88 -3.52 -22.49
C VAL A 49 -27.95 -4.46 -21.26
N LEU A 50 -27.72 -3.98 -20.03
CA LEU A 50 -27.74 -4.81 -18.81
C LEU A 50 -28.91 -4.55 -17.85
N CYS A 51 -30.04 -4.04 -18.35
CA CYS A 51 -31.27 -3.87 -17.55
C CYS A 51 -32.47 -4.69 -18.06
N LEU A 52 -32.27 -5.66 -18.97
CA LEU A 52 -33.34 -6.52 -19.49
C LEU A 52 -33.17 -8.03 -19.24
N ILE A 53 -32.17 -8.46 -18.47
CA ILE A 53 -31.95 -9.89 -18.14
C ILE A 53 -32.25 -10.21 -16.65
N GLY A 54 -32.67 -9.23 -15.85
CA GLY A 54 -32.91 -9.39 -14.41
C GLY A 54 -34.36 -9.71 -13.96
N SER A 55 -35.37 -9.69 -14.83
CA SER A 55 -36.79 -9.72 -14.41
C SER A 55 -37.63 -10.89 -14.92
N ILE A 56 -37.01 -12.01 -15.31
CA ILE A 56 -37.71 -13.28 -15.54
C ILE A 56 -37.02 -14.41 -14.77
N LYS A 57 -36.98 -14.30 -13.44
CA LYS A 57 -36.66 -15.42 -12.52
C LYS A 57 -37.24 -15.16 -11.13
N LYS A 58 -38.55 -14.96 -11.06
CA LYS A 58 -39.31 -15.04 -9.79
C LYS A 58 -40.79 -15.35 -10.01
N LYS A 59 -41.10 -16.39 -10.80
CA LYS A 59 -42.42 -17.03 -10.76
C LYS A 59 -42.41 -18.42 -11.40
N THR A 60 -41.93 -19.42 -10.67
CA THR A 60 -42.46 -20.80 -10.69
C THR A 60 -41.65 -21.68 -9.73
N ARG A 61 -42.18 -21.86 -8.52
CA ARG A 61 -41.83 -22.99 -7.66
C ARG A 61 -42.85 -24.10 -7.96
N ARG A 62 -42.32 -25.30 -8.16
CA ARG A 62 -43.02 -26.56 -8.48
C ARG A 62 -44.21 -26.83 -7.54
N GLU A 63 -45.32 -27.26 -8.14
CA GLU A 63 -46.14 -28.36 -7.62
C GLU A 63 -46.34 -29.40 -8.75
N THR A 64 -45.96 -30.63 -8.43
CA THR A 64 -46.26 -31.90 -9.12
C THR A 64 -47.76 -32.19 -9.04
N THR A 65 -48.45 -32.70 -10.06
CA THR A 65 -48.56 -34.14 -10.36
C THR A 65 -49.43 -34.41 -11.62
N MET A 66 -49.08 -35.50 -12.33
CA MET A 66 -49.92 -36.41 -13.15
C MET A 66 -50.83 -35.87 -14.28
N SER A 67 -50.56 -36.31 -15.52
CA SER A 67 -51.28 -37.43 -16.17
C SER A 67 -51.36 -37.33 -17.71
N LYS A 68 -50.80 -38.38 -18.36
CA LYS A 68 -51.23 -39.09 -19.59
C LYS A 68 -51.11 -38.48 -21.00
N LYS A 69 -50.45 -39.30 -21.84
CA LYS A 69 -50.63 -39.59 -23.29
C LYS A 69 -50.18 -38.48 -24.25
N THR A 70 -49.47 -38.69 -25.36
CA THR A 70 -49.17 -39.86 -26.21
C THR A 70 -47.98 -39.49 -27.14
N GLN A 71 -47.16 -40.48 -27.54
CA GLN A 71 -46.08 -40.44 -28.56
C GLN A 71 -46.64 -40.40 -30.02
N PRO A 72 -45.84 -40.48 -31.13
CA PRO A 72 -44.54 -39.87 -31.51
C PRO A 72 -44.45 -39.36 -33.01
N MET A 73 -43.46 -38.49 -33.33
CA MET A 73 -42.65 -38.33 -34.58
C MET A 73 -43.33 -38.19 -36.00
N PRO A 74 -42.61 -37.95 -37.14
CA PRO A 74 -41.41 -37.13 -37.51
C PRO A 74 -41.57 -36.33 -38.86
N LEU A 75 -40.47 -35.71 -39.37
CA LEU A 75 -40.20 -35.26 -40.77
C LEU A 75 -41.00 -34.03 -41.29
N SER A 76 -40.57 -33.11 -42.17
CA SER A 76 -39.49 -33.01 -43.16
C SER A 76 -39.37 -31.54 -43.67
N ILE A 77 -38.14 -31.12 -43.99
CA ILE A 77 -37.65 -30.41 -45.20
C ILE A 77 -38.57 -29.38 -45.95
N ALA A 78 -38.06 -28.14 -46.00
CA ALA A 78 -38.04 -27.13 -47.10
C ALA A 78 -39.30 -26.65 -47.85
N CYS A 79 -39.58 -25.35 -47.70
CA CYS A 79 -40.14 -24.38 -48.68
C CYS A 79 -40.25 -23.03 -47.92
N LEU A 80 -39.85 -21.85 -48.36
CA LEU A 80 -40.02 -21.18 -49.65
C LEU A 80 -39.07 -19.96 -49.72
N LEU A 81 -38.60 -19.70 -50.94
CA LEU A 81 -37.81 -18.56 -51.40
C LEU A 81 -38.70 -17.32 -51.65
N GLN A 82 -38.03 -16.15 -51.70
CA GLN A 82 -38.34 -14.90 -52.44
C GLN A 82 -39.37 -13.90 -51.90
N ILE A 83 -38.87 -12.69 -51.56
CA ILE A 83 -39.26 -11.42 -52.21
C ILE A 83 -37.98 -10.55 -52.41
N ALA A 84 -37.82 -10.04 -53.63
CA ALA A 84 -36.71 -9.24 -54.16
C ALA A 84 -36.73 -7.76 -53.69
N GLY A 85 -35.57 -7.11 -53.51
CA GLY A 85 -35.01 -6.10 -54.45
C GLY A 85 -35.36 -4.67 -53.98
N SER A 86 -34.58 -3.60 -54.08
CA SER A 86 -33.25 -3.31 -54.63
C SER A 86 -32.88 -1.90 -54.12
N PHE A 87 -31.64 -1.67 -53.67
CA PHE A 87 -30.97 -0.37 -53.80
C PHE A 87 -29.46 -0.62 -53.75
N ALA A 88 -28.87 -0.76 -54.93
CA ALA A 88 -27.43 -0.71 -55.13
C ALA A 88 -27.09 0.66 -55.74
N VAL A 89 -26.02 1.30 -55.24
CA VAL A 89 -24.97 1.98 -56.03
C VAL A 89 -24.00 2.69 -55.05
N ARG A 90 -22.70 2.51 -55.32
CA ARG A 90 -21.50 3.20 -54.78
C ARG A 90 -21.00 2.81 -53.37
N MET A 91 -20.03 1.89 -53.31
CA MET A 91 -18.61 2.25 -53.24
C MET A 91 -17.74 1.00 -53.41
N LYS A 92 -16.86 1.05 -54.40
CA LYS A 92 -15.83 0.03 -54.68
C LYS A 92 -14.68 0.19 -53.68
N SER A 93 -13.99 -0.92 -53.43
CA SER A 93 -12.69 -1.04 -52.77
C SER A 93 -12.70 -1.13 -51.24
N LEU A 94 -12.86 -2.35 -50.73
CA LEU A 94 -12.09 -2.78 -49.57
C LEU A 94 -11.68 -4.24 -49.80
N LEU A 95 -10.37 -4.44 -50.05
CA LEU A 95 -9.75 -5.75 -50.04
C LEU A 95 -10.03 -6.41 -48.70
N TRP A 96 -10.49 -7.66 -48.77
CA TRP A 96 -10.54 -8.58 -47.65
C TRP A 96 -9.15 -8.77 -47.05
N LEU A 97 -8.86 -8.08 -45.95
CA LEU A 97 -7.80 -8.44 -45.01
C LEU A 97 -8.42 -9.35 -43.96
N VAL A 98 -8.43 -10.66 -44.24
CA VAL A 98 -8.65 -11.67 -43.21
C VAL A 98 -7.41 -11.65 -42.32
N PHE A 99 -7.47 -10.92 -41.20
CA PHE A 99 -6.57 -11.15 -40.09
C PHE A 99 -6.90 -12.53 -39.51
N ILE A 100 -6.23 -13.56 -40.03
CA ILE A 100 -6.14 -14.84 -39.32
C ILE A 100 -5.26 -14.55 -38.11
N VAL A 101 -5.89 -14.30 -36.97
CA VAL A 101 -5.24 -14.38 -35.66
C VAL A 101 -4.96 -15.87 -35.45
N THR A 102 -3.82 -16.35 -35.96
CA THR A 102 -3.26 -17.62 -35.52
C THR A 102 -2.81 -17.38 -34.09
N SER A 103 -3.65 -17.76 -33.13
CA SER A 103 -3.25 -17.90 -31.72
C SER A 103 -2.17 -18.98 -31.66
N PHE A 104 -0.91 -18.58 -31.81
CA PHE A 104 0.21 -19.46 -31.51
C PHE A 104 0.17 -19.76 -30.01
N PRO A 105 0.23 -21.03 -29.59
CA PRO A 105 0.36 -21.34 -28.18
C PRO A 105 1.73 -20.84 -27.73
N PHE A 106 1.73 -19.79 -26.89
CA PHE A 106 2.85 -19.51 -26.01
C PHE A 106 3.10 -20.81 -25.23
N HIS A 107 4.17 -21.52 -25.58
CA HIS A 107 4.61 -22.66 -24.79
C HIS A 107 5.20 -22.08 -23.50
N ALA A 108 4.40 -22.07 -22.43
CA ALA A 108 4.92 -21.83 -21.10
C ALA A 108 5.95 -22.92 -20.80
N LEU A 109 7.19 -22.51 -20.58
CA LEU A 109 8.27 -23.41 -20.24
C LEU A 109 8.06 -23.97 -18.84
N ALA A 110 7.92 -25.30 -18.74
CA ALA A 110 8.01 -26.00 -17.47
C ALA A 110 9.37 -25.67 -16.83
N GLY A 111 9.37 -25.13 -15.61
CA GLY A 111 10.57 -24.72 -14.86
C GLY A 111 10.74 -23.22 -14.67
N VAL A 112 10.01 -22.36 -15.40
CA VAL A 112 10.05 -20.90 -15.15
C VAL A 112 9.54 -20.56 -13.75
N ASP A 113 8.61 -21.36 -13.23
CA ASP A 113 8.11 -21.19 -11.85
C ASP A 113 9.18 -21.45 -10.78
N ASP A 114 10.16 -22.33 -11.04
CA ASP A 114 11.29 -22.55 -10.14
C ASP A 114 12.22 -21.32 -10.07
N CYS A 115 12.42 -20.64 -11.21
CA CYS A 115 13.20 -19.39 -11.22
C CYS A 115 12.47 -18.26 -10.49
N LYS A 116 11.14 -18.19 -10.58
CA LYS A 116 10.34 -17.15 -9.90
C LYS A 116 10.43 -17.26 -8.37
N SER A 117 10.58 -18.45 -7.81
CA SER A 117 10.76 -18.60 -6.37
C SER A 117 12.01 -17.90 -5.85
N ALA A 118 13.05 -17.72 -6.68
CA ALA A 118 14.20 -16.89 -6.32
C ALA A 118 13.84 -15.40 -6.15
N LEU A 119 12.87 -14.89 -6.92
CA LEU A 119 12.38 -13.51 -6.78
C LEU A 119 11.68 -13.31 -5.45
N VAL A 120 10.79 -14.23 -5.08
CA VAL A 120 10.07 -14.16 -3.79
C VAL A 120 11.06 -14.27 -2.63
N LEU A 121 11.93 -15.28 -2.65
CA LEU A 121 12.90 -15.52 -1.59
C LEU A 121 13.92 -14.39 -1.41
N SER A 122 14.22 -13.62 -2.46
CA SER A 122 15.14 -12.47 -2.37
C SER A 122 14.45 -11.16 -1.97
N THR A 123 13.12 -11.07 -2.12
CA THR A 123 12.40 -9.79 -1.92
C THR A 123 11.38 -9.77 -0.79
N TYR A 124 10.97 -10.92 -0.24
CA TYR A 124 9.88 -11.01 0.73
C TYR A 124 10.05 -10.17 2.01
N ALA A 125 11.30 -9.96 2.45
CA ALA A 125 11.65 -9.28 3.70
C ALA A 125 12.14 -7.84 3.50
N ARG A 126 12.01 -7.29 2.29
CA ARG A 126 12.44 -5.93 1.98
C ARG A 126 11.60 -4.89 2.72
N THR A 127 12.26 -3.83 3.15
CA THR A 127 11.66 -2.80 4.03
C THR A 127 11.11 -1.60 3.29
N GLU A 128 11.32 -1.48 1.97
CA GLU A 128 10.76 -0.38 1.20
C GLU A 128 9.24 -0.55 1.02
N ASP A 129 8.51 0.57 1.03
CA ASP A 129 7.04 0.61 0.97
C ASP A 129 6.41 -0.32 -0.08
N ARG A 130 7.02 -0.39 -1.27
CA ARG A 130 6.54 -1.25 -2.37
C ARG A 130 6.56 -2.75 -2.05
N PHE A 131 7.46 -3.18 -1.16
CA PHE A 131 7.54 -4.56 -0.68
C PHE A 131 6.73 -4.75 0.60
N HIS A 132 6.17 -3.69 1.17
CA HIS A 132 5.16 -3.76 2.24
C HIS A 132 3.72 -3.73 1.71
N ASP A 133 3.53 -3.68 0.39
CA ASP A 133 2.24 -3.80 -0.27
C ASP A 133 1.71 -5.24 -0.13
N ALA A 134 0.64 -5.40 0.66
CA ALA A 134 0.11 -6.71 0.99
C ALA A 134 -0.47 -7.46 -0.22
N ARG A 135 -0.75 -6.77 -1.34
CA ARG A 135 -1.15 -7.42 -2.60
C ARG A 135 -0.04 -8.30 -3.15
N MET A 136 1.22 -8.02 -2.83
CA MET A 136 2.35 -8.90 -3.20
C MET A 136 2.28 -10.26 -2.50
N ALA A 137 1.72 -10.32 -1.28
CA ALA A 137 1.66 -11.53 -0.48
C ALA A 137 0.69 -12.59 -1.04
N THR A 138 -0.28 -12.21 -1.88
CA THR A 138 -1.22 -13.15 -2.53
C THR A 138 -0.58 -13.92 -3.68
N HIS A 139 0.60 -13.49 -4.14
CA HIS A 139 1.39 -14.16 -5.18
C HIS A 139 2.43 -15.14 -4.64
N VAL A 140 2.43 -15.38 -3.32
CA VAL A 140 3.34 -16.34 -2.69
C VAL A 140 2.70 -17.71 -2.67
N SER A 141 3.38 -18.68 -3.27
CA SER A 141 2.98 -20.08 -3.28
C SER A 141 3.22 -20.78 -1.93
N GLU A 142 2.61 -21.95 -1.74
CA GLU A 142 2.78 -22.75 -0.52
C GLU A 142 4.22 -23.22 -0.32
N SER A 143 4.93 -23.56 -1.40
CA SER A 143 6.34 -23.96 -1.35
C SER A 143 7.23 -22.80 -0.92
N GLU A 144 7.04 -21.62 -1.49
CA GLU A 144 7.79 -20.40 -1.13
C GLU A 144 7.52 -19.99 0.32
N TYR A 145 6.25 -20.01 0.76
CA TYR A 145 5.90 -19.76 2.16
C TYR A 145 6.61 -20.74 3.10
N SER A 146 6.60 -22.03 2.75
CA SER A 146 7.22 -23.08 3.57
C SER A 146 8.74 -22.91 3.63
N ASP A 147 9.37 -22.55 2.52
CA ASP A 147 10.79 -22.23 2.43
C ASP A 147 11.17 -21.01 3.26
N ILE A 148 10.39 -19.93 3.17
CA ILE A 148 10.59 -18.72 3.97
C ILE A 148 10.43 -19.05 5.45
N ARG A 149 9.36 -19.74 5.85
CA ARG A 149 9.11 -20.10 7.25
C ARG A 149 10.23 -20.99 7.81
N ARG A 150 10.75 -21.92 7.02
CA ARG A 150 11.87 -22.78 7.41
C ARG A 150 13.16 -21.98 7.61
N LYS A 151 13.44 -21.00 6.74
CA LYS A 151 14.68 -20.20 6.76
C LYS A 151 14.65 -19.04 7.78
N ALA A 152 13.52 -18.34 7.88
CA ALA A 152 13.37 -17.11 8.65
C ALA A 152 12.60 -17.27 9.98
N GLY A 153 12.02 -18.46 10.22
CA GLY A 153 11.35 -18.79 11.48
C GLY A 153 9.92 -18.24 11.60
N GLY A 154 9.29 -18.48 12.76
CA GLY A 154 7.89 -18.15 13.02
C GLY A 154 7.55 -16.66 13.16
N SER A 155 8.56 -15.79 13.19
CA SER A 155 8.40 -14.32 13.26
C SER A 155 8.59 -13.64 11.90
N ALA A 156 8.80 -14.40 10.82
CA ALA A 156 9.01 -13.84 9.50
C ALA A 156 7.79 -13.03 9.02
N VAL A 157 8.05 -12.00 8.23
CA VAL A 157 7.03 -11.16 7.60
C VAL A 157 7.27 -11.21 6.09
N ILE A 158 6.26 -11.65 5.34
CA ILE A 158 6.29 -11.82 3.90
C ILE A 158 5.46 -10.70 3.30
N TYR A 159 6.13 -9.76 2.62
CA TYR A 159 5.53 -8.56 2.04
C TYR A 159 4.56 -7.82 2.98
N GLY A 160 5.03 -7.56 4.20
CA GLY A 160 4.24 -6.90 5.25
C GLY A 160 3.22 -7.81 5.95
N VAL A 161 3.02 -9.06 5.54
CA VAL A 161 2.10 -10.03 6.16
C VAL A 161 2.89 -11.03 7.03
N PRO A 162 2.67 -11.07 8.36
CA PRO A 162 3.33 -12.04 9.22
C PRO A 162 3.05 -13.48 8.79
N VAL A 163 4.02 -14.37 8.95
CA VAL A 163 3.80 -15.81 8.73
C VAL A 163 2.75 -16.35 9.71
N GLY A 164 1.88 -17.22 9.20
CA GLY A 164 0.77 -17.80 9.95
C GLY A 164 1.08 -19.11 10.64
N ALA A 165 0.06 -19.69 11.26
CA ALA A 165 0.10 -21.06 11.77
C ALA A 165 0.42 -22.06 10.65
N ASN A 166 -0.05 -21.79 9.43
CA ASN A 166 0.20 -22.54 8.19
C ASN A 166 -0.03 -21.63 6.96
N TYR A 167 0.16 -22.18 5.76
CA TYR A 167 -0.02 -21.45 4.51
C TYR A 167 -1.46 -20.94 4.33
N SER A 168 -2.47 -21.74 4.71
CA SER A 168 -3.87 -21.36 4.59
C SER A 168 -4.20 -20.10 5.41
N ASP A 169 -3.72 -20.03 6.66
CA ASP A 169 -3.85 -18.84 7.52
C ASP A 169 -3.13 -17.62 6.94
N PHE A 170 -1.88 -17.81 6.47
CA PHE A 170 -1.13 -16.76 5.79
C PHE A 170 -1.88 -16.23 4.55
N ASN A 171 -2.33 -17.12 3.68
CA ASN A 171 -3.02 -16.79 2.45
C ASN A 171 -4.35 -16.07 2.75
N GLN A 172 -5.11 -16.54 3.75
CA GLN A 172 -6.34 -15.86 4.16
C GLN A 172 -6.07 -14.41 4.60
N ARG A 173 -5.00 -14.15 5.36
CA ARG A 173 -4.64 -12.80 5.79
C ARG A 173 -4.11 -11.92 4.66
N ALA A 174 -3.33 -12.49 3.74
CA ALA A 174 -2.90 -11.78 2.52
C ALA A 174 -4.12 -11.34 1.70
N ASN A 175 -5.04 -12.26 1.41
CA ASN A 175 -6.28 -11.97 0.70
C ASN A 175 -7.16 -10.95 1.43
N ALA A 176 -7.27 -11.02 2.76
CA ALA A 176 -8.03 -10.04 3.54
C ALA A 176 -7.46 -8.62 3.40
N ARG A 177 -6.13 -8.48 3.38
CA ARG A 177 -5.46 -7.18 3.20
C ARG A 177 -5.59 -6.69 1.76
N GLU A 178 -5.42 -7.55 0.76
CA GLU A 178 -5.67 -7.21 -0.63
C GLU A 178 -7.10 -6.69 -0.82
N ASN A 179 -8.09 -7.43 -0.32
CA ASN A 179 -9.50 -7.03 -0.39
C ASN A 179 -9.76 -5.67 0.29
N SER A 180 -9.09 -5.39 1.42
CA SER A 180 -9.22 -4.10 2.11
C SER A 180 -8.62 -2.92 1.32
N SER A 181 -7.68 -3.20 0.42
CA SER A 181 -7.04 -2.18 -0.43
C SER A 181 -7.93 -1.72 -1.59
N GLY A 182 -9.01 -2.46 -1.90
CA GLY A 182 -9.89 -2.19 -3.03
C GLY A 182 -9.26 -2.44 -4.41
N SER A 183 -8.09 -3.08 -4.46
CA SER A 183 -7.37 -3.42 -5.70
C SER A 183 -6.58 -4.73 -5.53
N SER A 184 -6.24 -5.37 -6.63
CA SER A 184 -5.37 -6.56 -6.69
C SER A 184 -4.23 -6.31 -7.67
N LEU A 185 -3.14 -7.05 -7.52
CA LEU A 185 -2.09 -7.11 -8.54
C LEU A 185 -2.32 -8.32 -9.45
N THR A 186 -2.02 -8.17 -10.73
CA THR A 186 -1.82 -9.31 -11.61
C THR A 186 -0.48 -9.97 -11.30
N ASN A 187 -0.34 -11.25 -11.68
CA ASN A 187 0.93 -11.96 -11.51
C ASN A 187 2.10 -11.24 -12.21
N THR A 188 1.86 -10.64 -13.38
CA THR A 188 2.86 -9.86 -14.12
C THR A 188 3.25 -8.59 -13.36
N GLU A 189 2.30 -7.86 -12.77
CA GLU A 189 2.58 -6.67 -11.98
C GLU A 189 3.38 -6.99 -10.71
N ALA A 190 3.03 -8.08 -10.01
CA ALA A 190 3.75 -8.52 -8.82
C ALA A 190 5.21 -8.89 -9.15
N ILE A 191 5.42 -9.70 -10.19
CA ILE A 191 6.77 -10.06 -10.68
C ILE A 191 7.56 -8.79 -11.07
N ASN A 192 6.90 -7.85 -11.74
CA ASN A 192 7.52 -6.59 -12.15
C ASN A 192 8.01 -5.74 -10.96
N VAL A 193 7.30 -5.79 -9.83
CA VAL A 193 7.76 -5.19 -8.56
C VAL A 193 8.94 -5.97 -8.00
N MET A 194 8.89 -7.31 -7.97
CA MET A 194 9.98 -8.16 -7.44
C MET A 194 11.30 -7.94 -8.18
N TRP A 195 11.28 -7.77 -9.51
CA TRP A 195 12.49 -7.44 -10.29
C TRP A 195 13.19 -6.15 -9.84
N THR A 196 12.49 -5.24 -9.16
CA THR A 196 13.10 -4.01 -8.63
C THR A 196 13.81 -4.19 -7.29
N GLY A 197 13.56 -5.31 -6.60
CA GLY A 197 14.06 -5.57 -5.26
C GLY A 197 15.12 -6.66 -5.20
N ILE A 198 15.46 -7.29 -6.31
CA ILE A 198 16.40 -8.41 -6.30
C ILE A 198 17.83 -7.91 -6.03
N ASP A 199 18.48 -8.46 -5.00
CA ASP A 199 19.87 -8.12 -4.69
C ASP A 199 20.83 -8.67 -5.76
N GLN A 200 22.06 -8.17 -5.80
CA GLN A 200 23.02 -8.51 -6.85
C GLN A 200 23.33 -10.02 -6.93
N THR A 201 23.34 -10.72 -5.81
CA THR A 201 23.62 -12.17 -5.77
C THR A 201 22.44 -12.95 -6.34
N SER A 202 21.23 -12.57 -5.91
CA SER A 202 19.99 -13.17 -6.40
C SER A 202 19.74 -12.86 -7.88
N GLN A 203 20.17 -11.68 -8.38
CA GLN A 203 20.07 -11.32 -9.80
C GLN A 203 20.83 -12.31 -10.68
N THR A 204 22.04 -12.67 -10.29
CA THR A 204 22.84 -13.66 -11.02
C THR A 204 22.16 -15.02 -10.99
N ALA A 205 21.75 -15.50 -9.81
CA ALA A 205 21.07 -16.80 -9.70
C ALA A 205 19.77 -16.89 -10.50
N TYR A 206 18.96 -15.82 -10.48
CA TYR A 206 17.72 -15.73 -11.26
C TYR A 206 18.01 -15.69 -12.77
N ALA A 207 18.96 -14.86 -13.20
CA ALA A 207 19.36 -14.76 -14.60
C ALA A 207 19.95 -16.07 -15.14
N ASP A 208 20.78 -16.75 -14.35
CA ASP A 208 21.39 -18.02 -14.71
C ASP A 208 20.36 -19.15 -14.77
N CYS A 209 19.37 -19.14 -13.87
CA CYS A 209 18.22 -20.05 -13.93
C CYS A 209 17.45 -19.87 -15.25
N LEU A 210 17.11 -18.63 -15.59
CA LEU A 210 16.43 -18.31 -16.86
C LEU A 210 17.26 -18.69 -18.08
N ALA A 211 18.55 -18.39 -18.06
CA ALA A 211 19.46 -18.73 -19.15
C ALA A 211 19.61 -20.25 -19.32
N THR A 212 19.65 -21.01 -18.23
CA THR A 212 19.71 -22.47 -18.26
C THR A 212 18.45 -23.05 -18.91
N LEU A 213 17.26 -22.54 -18.55
CA LEU A 213 16.02 -22.93 -19.21
C LEU A 213 16.04 -22.59 -20.69
N ALA A 214 16.42 -21.35 -21.03
CA ALA A 214 16.49 -20.89 -22.42
C ALA A 214 17.54 -21.66 -23.25
N ALA A 215 18.63 -22.14 -22.65
CA ALA A 215 19.67 -22.91 -23.33
C ALA A 215 19.17 -24.29 -23.81
N THR A 216 18.10 -24.81 -23.23
CA THR A 216 17.49 -26.07 -23.66
C THR A 216 16.58 -25.93 -24.88
N LEU A 217 16.34 -24.69 -25.33
CA LEU A 217 15.38 -24.39 -26.39
C LEU A 217 16.07 -23.73 -27.57
N PRO A 218 15.86 -24.22 -28.79
CA PRO A 218 16.34 -23.54 -29.98
C PRO A 218 15.65 -22.19 -30.17
N GLY A 219 16.33 -21.26 -30.86
CA GLY A 219 15.76 -19.96 -31.21
C GLY A 219 16.11 -18.86 -30.23
N ILE A 220 15.36 -17.75 -30.29
CA ILE A 220 15.56 -16.58 -29.44
C ILE A 220 14.52 -16.54 -28.31
N HIS A 221 14.99 -16.25 -27.10
CA HIS A 221 14.17 -16.14 -25.89
C HIS A 221 14.47 -14.84 -25.15
N LEU A 222 13.44 -14.13 -24.71
CA LEU A 222 13.53 -12.88 -23.96
C LEU A 222 13.12 -13.10 -22.51
N SER A 223 13.86 -12.48 -21.59
CA SER A 223 13.49 -12.43 -20.18
C SER A 223 13.93 -11.11 -19.55
N VAL A 224 13.28 -10.72 -18.45
CA VAL A 224 13.79 -9.61 -17.63
C VAL A 224 14.81 -10.18 -16.65
N LYS A 225 16.04 -9.67 -16.70
CA LYS A 225 17.13 -10.04 -15.79
C LYS A 225 17.01 -9.34 -14.45
N SER A 226 16.79 -8.03 -14.49
CA SER A 226 16.60 -7.17 -13.33
C SER A 226 15.95 -5.86 -13.74
N ALA A 227 15.48 -5.09 -12.77
CA ALA A 227 14.94 -3.78 -13.02
C ALA A 227 15.22 -2.82 -11.86
N SER A 228 15.03 -1.52 -12.11
CA SER A 228 14.97 -0.48 -11.10
C SER A 228 13.64 0.28 -11.22
N ALA A 229 13.51 1.39 -10.50
CA ALA A 229 12.38 2.30 -10.70
C ALA A 229 12.38 2.95 -12.09
N THR A 230 13.55 3.08 -12.73
CA THR A 230 13.75 3.85 -13.97
C THR A 230 14.18 3.02 -15.15
N ASP A 231 14.78 1.85 -14.92
CA ASP A 231 15.43 1.06 -15.96
C ASP A 231 15.03 -0.41 -15.86
N VAL A 232 15.06 -1.11 -16.98
CA VAL A 232 14.77 -2.54 -17.10
C VAL A 232 15.87 -3.16 -17.94
N VAL A 233 16.45 -4.26 -17.46
CA VAL A 233 17.48 -5.01 -18.19
C VAL A 233 16.84 -6.26 -18.78
N ILE A 234 16.75 -6.29 -20.10
CA ILE A 234 16.29 -7.46 -20.86
C ILE A 234 17.50 -8.33 -21.20
N LEU A 235 17.34 -9.63 -20.98
CA LEU A 235 18.26 -10.67 -21.41
C LEU A 235 17.65 -11.37 -22.62
N ALA A 236 18.29 -11.19 -23.79
CA ALA A 236 18.00 -11.96 -24.98
C ALA A 236 18.98 -13.14 -25.04
N HIS A 237 18.46 -14.36 -25.12
CA HIS A 237 19.25 -15.57 -25.26
C HIS A 237 18.97 -16.23 -26.61
N TYR A 238 19.99 -16.41 -27.44
CA TYR A 238 19.87 -17.05 -28.75
C TYR A 238 20.65 -18.35 -28.81
N VAL A 239 19.94 -19.45 -29.12
CA VAL A 239 20.51 -20.79 -29.31
C VAL A 239 20.38 -21.19 -30.79
N PRO A 240 21.48 -21.16 -31.57
CA PRO A 240 21.47 -21.63 -32.95
C PRO A 240 21.31 -23.15 -33.01
N VAL A 241 20.61 -23.65 -34.03
CA VAL A 241 20.49 -25.08 -34.33
C VAL A 241 20.79 -25.37 -35.79
N GLY A 242 21.45 -26.50 -36.06
CA GLY A 242 21.79 -26.92 -37.42
C GLY A 242 22.60 -25.86 -38.16
N SER A 243 22.06 -25.39 -39.29
CA SER A 243 22.68 -24.37 -40.15
C SER A 243 22.34 -22.93 -39.78
N ASN A 244 21.72 -22.68 -38.62
CA ASN A 244 21.39 -21.33 -38.19
C ASN A 244 22.68 -20.49 -38.00
N PRO A 245 22.65 -19.19 -38.32
CA PRO A 245 23.82 -18.33 -38.23
C PRO A 245 24.25 -18.09 -36.77
N SER A 246 25.52 -17.77 -36.55
CA SER A 246 26.08 -17.43 -35.24
C SER A 246 25.66 -16.03 -34.74
N SER A 247 25.15 -15.17 -35.63
CA SER A 247 24.52 -13.89 -35.32
C SER A 247 23.18 -13.80 -36.05
N LEU A 248 22.14 -13.35 -35.36
CA LEU A 248 20.77 -13.34 -35.84
C LEU A 248 20.28 -11.92 -36.09
N HIS A 249 19.96 -11.59 -37.34
CA HIS A 249 19.24 -10.36 -37.64
C HIS A 249 17.82 -10.42 -37.10
N VAL A 250 17.43 -9.39 -36.35
CA VAL A 250 16.13 -9.33 -35.68
C VAL A 250 15.37 -8.04 -35.98
N LYS A 251 14.05 -8.12 -35.82
CA LYS A 251 13.16 -6.95 -35.85
C LYS A 251 12.39 -6.84 -34.56
N TRP A 252 12.42 -5.65 -33.98
CA TRP A 252 11.75 -5.34 -32.73
C TRP A 252 10.40 -4.67 -32.98
N SER A 253 9.39 -5.06 -32.21
CA SER A 253 8.12 -4.36 -32.12
C SER A 253 8.01 -3.73 -30.73
N ALA A 254 8.32 -2.44 -30.64
CA ALA A 254 8.27 -1.65 -29.41
C ALA A 254 8.11 -0.16 -29.72
N PHE A 255 6.89 0.25 -30.05
CA PHE A 255 6.58 1.57 -30.64
C PHE A 255 6.93 2.77 -29.73
N GLU A 256 7.15 2.56 -28.44
CA GLU A 256 7.46 3.62 -27.46
C GLU A 256 8.96 3.92 -27.32
N TYR A 257 9.85 3.11 -27.90
CA TYR A 257 11.30 3.33 -27.83
C TYR A 257 11.90 3.73 -29.18
N SER A 258 12.98 4.50 -29.13
CA SER A 258 13.81 4.76 -30.32
C SER A 258 14.33 3.44 -30.88
N LYS A 259 14.42 3.33 -32.21
CA LYS A 259 15.08 2.19 -32.87
C LYS A 259 16.50 1.93 -32.34
N THR A 260 17.20 2.99 -31.93
CA THR A 260 18.56 2.91 -31.38
C THR A 260 18.65 2.23 -30.01
N ALA A 261 17.52 2.00 -29.33
CA ALA A 261 17.48 1.30 -28.05
C ALA A 261 17.70 -0.22 -28.20
N PHE A 262 17.60 -0.74 -29.43
CA PHE A 262 17.67 -2.17 -29.69
C PHE A 262 18.76 -2.50 -30.70
N PRO A 263 19.44 -3.65 -30.55
CA PRO A 263 20.39 -4.12 -31.55
C PRO A 263 19.64 -4.72 -32.76
N ASP A 264 20.17 -4.48 -33.96
CA ASP A 264 19.69 -5.08 -35.22
C ASP A 264 20.14 -6.54 -35.38
N GLU A 265 21.15 -6.95 -34.61
CA GLU A 265 21.73 -8.30 -34.58
C GLU A 265 21.89 -8.81 -33.15
N ILE A 266 21.60 -10.10 -32.95
CA ILE A 266 21.78 -10.78 -31.66
C ILE A 266 22.72 -11.97 -31.88
N PRO A 267 23.95 -11.95 -31.31
CA PRO A 267 24.86 -13.09 -31.37
C PRO A 267 24.32 -14.29 -30.58
N ALA A 268 24.82 -15.49 -30.90
CA ALA A 268 24.57 -16.68 -30.11
C ALA A 268 25.03 -16.49 -28.66
N GLY A 269 24.23 -17.01 -27.72
CA GLY A 269 24.42 -16.78 -26.29
C GLY A 269 23.60 -15.60 -25.77
N GLN A 270 24.15 -14.86 -24.80
CA GLN A 270 23.43 -13.83 -24.05
C GLN A 270 23.74 -12.42 -24.55
N THR A 271 22.69 -11.63 -24.78
CA THR A 271 22.77 -10.19 -25.06
C THR A 271 21.93 -9.42 -24.06
N LEU A 272 22.51 -8.38 -23.45
CA LEU A 272 21.82 -7.50 -22.50
C LEU A 272 21.34 -6.23 -23.20
N ILE A 273 20.09 -5.86 -22.95
CA ILE A 273 19.46 -4.67 -23.52
C ILE A 273 18.93 -3.83 -22.35
N LEU A 274 19.46 -2.62 -22.20
CA LEU A 274 19.05 -1.67 -21.16
C LEU A 274 17.98 -0.73 -21.72
N LEU A 275 16.79 -0.75 -21.11
CA LEU A 275 15.65 0.08 -21.49
C LEU A 275 15.23 0.97 -20.34
N LYS A 276 14.71 2.17 -20.65
CA LYS A 276 13.99 2.98 -19.66
C LYS A 276 12.66 2.30 -19.35
N ARG A 277 12.24 2.25 -18.08
CA ARG A 277 10.94 1.70 -17.71
C ARG A 277 9.82 2.50 -18.41
N PRO A 278 8.88 1.82 -19.09
CA PRO A 278 7.83 2.51 -19.82
C PRO A 278 6.79 3.10 -18.85
N SER A 279 6.11 4.16 -19.27
CA SER A 279 5.03 4.80 -18.50
C SER A 279 3.69 4.09 -18.67
N LYS A 280 3.58 3.18 -19.64
CA LYS A 280 2.42 2.34 -19.94
C LYS A 280 2.88 0.90 -20.16
N SER A 281 1.96 -0.04 -20.03
CA SER A 281 2.23 -1.46 -20.34
C SER A 281 2.67 -1.60 -21.79
N LEU A 282 3.81 -2.26 -21.99
CA LEU A 282 4.42 -2.46 -23.30
C LEU A 282 4.74 -3.94 -23.49
N GLN A 283 4.29 -4.49 -24.62
CA GLN A 283 4.75 -5.79 -25.09
C GLN A 283 5.95 -5.59 -26.03
N LEU A 284 7.13 -6.04 -25.59
CA LEU A 284 8.34 -6.03 -26.39
C LEU A 284 8.44 -7.37 -27.13
N VAL A 285 8.41 -7.36 -28.46
CA VAL A 285 8.52 -8.58 -29.27
C VAL A 285 9.76 -8.52 -30.14
N VAL A 286 10.53 -9.61 -30.15
CA VAL A 286 11.65 -9.83 -31.08
C VAL A 286 11.25 -10.84 -32.14
N ASN A 287 11.49 -10.53 -33.41
CA ASN A 287 11.18 -11.38 -34.54
C ASN A 287 12.46 -11.72 -35.32
N ALA A 288 12.73 -13.01 -35.45
CA ALA A 288 13.84 -13.55 -36.22
C ALA A 288 13.30 -14.41 -37.38
N SER A 289 12.78 -13.73 -38.40
CA SER A 289 12.08 -14.37 -39.53
C SER A 289 12.95 -15.37 -40.29
N ALA A 290 14.27 -15.18 -40.33
CA ALA A 290 15.21 -16.06 -41.01
C ALA A 290 15.22 -17.50 -40.45
N ILE A 291 14.91 -17.65 -39.16
CA ILE A 291 14.86 -18.95 -38.48
C ILE A 291 13.45 -19.30 -37.98
N GLY A 292 12.44 -18.51 -38.35
CA GLY A 292 11.05 -18.71 -37.91
C GLY A 292 10.85 -18.62 -36.40
N SER A 293 11.67 -17.85 -35.68
CA SER A 293 11.61 -17.72 -34.22
C SER A 293 11.18 -16.32 -33.83
N SER A 294 10.32 -16.22 -32.82
CA SER A 294 9.93 -14.95 -32.20
C SER A 294 9.62 -15.18 -30.74
N ASP A 295 9.88 -14.18 -29.91
CA ASP A 295 9.50 -14.20 -28.50
C ASP A 295 9.15 -12.80 -28.03
N GLY A 296 8.50 -12.69 -26.87
CA GLY A 296 8.10 -11.42 -26.31
C GLY A 296 8.05 -11.41 -24.79
N VAL A 297 8.29 -10.22 -24.24
CA VAL A 297 8.21 -9.95 -22.81
C VAL A 297 7.33 -8.73 -22.56
N GLU A 298 6.47 -8.82 -21.56
CA GLU A 298 5.64 -7.70 -21.12
C GLU A 298 6.40 -6.89 -20.05
N ILE A 299 6.50 -5.58 -20.27
CA ILE A 299 7.14 -4.64 -19.35
C ILE A 299 6.08 -3.64 -18.92
N ASN A 300 5.82 -3.59 -17.61
CA ASN A 300 4.80 -2.72 -17.05
C ASN A 300 5.43 -1.53 -16.31
N PRO A 301 4.70 -0.39 -16.22
CA PRO A 301 5.03 0.64 -15.25
C PRO A 301 4.97 0.04 -13.84
N LEU A 302 5.60 0.70 -12.86
CA LEU A 302 5.43 0.27 -11.48
C LEU A 302 3.99 0.52 -11.04
N PRO A 303 3.30 -0.48 -10.47
CA PRO A 303 1.97 -0.26 -9.91
C PRO A 303 2.06 0.76 -8.77
N LEU A 304 1.00 1.54 -8.59
CA LEU A 304 0.88 2.42 -7.43
C LEU A 304 0.90 1.56 -6.16
N VAL A 305 1.76 1.91 -5.21
CA VAL A 305 1.83 1.23 -3.92
C VAL A 305 0.55 1.52 -3.15
N VAL A 306 -0.17 0.46 -2.77
CA VAL A 306 -1.29 0.58 -1.83
C VAL A 306 -0.81 0.00 -0.52
N LEU A 307 -0.15 0.85 0.26
CA LEU A 307 0.16 0.48 1.64
C LEU A 307 -1.14 0.21 2.38
N PRO A 308 -1.15 -0.74 3.33
CA PRO A 308 -2.29 -0.88 4.19
C PRO A 308 -2.59 0.50 4.79
N THR A 309 -3.78 1.04 4.50
CA THR A 309 -4.41 1.92 5.48
C THR A 309 -4.39 1.11 6.78
N PRO A 310 -3.97 1.69 7.92
CA PRO A 310 -3.93 0.94 9.16
C PRO A 310 -5.30 0.29 9.36
N VAL A 311 -5.39 -1.01 9.09
CA VAL A 311 -6.60 -1.80 9.32
C VAL A 311 -6.87 -1.61 10.79
N PRO A 312 -7.98 -0.95 11.18
CA PRO A 312 -8.32 -0.83 12.58
C PRO A 312 -8.35 -2.26 13.10
N PRO A 313 -7.52 -2.62 14.09
CA PRO A 313 -7.64 -3.93 14.70
C PRO A 313 -9.09 -4.09 15.18
N PRO A 314 -9.71 -5.28 15.07
CA PRO A 314 -10.98 -5.51 15.74
C PRO A 314 -10.79 -5.21 17.24
N PRO A 315 -11.78 -4.57 17.88
CA PRO A 315 -11.52 -3.66 18.98
C PRO A 315 -10.90 -4.35 20.18
N VAL A 316 -9.69 -3.90 20.51
CA VAL A 316 -9.54 -3.13 21.74
C VAL A 316 -9.07 -1.74 21.31
N ASP A 317 -9.87 -1.06 20.48
CA ASP A 317 -9.60 0.35 20.23
C ASP A 317 -9.81 1.07 21.56
N ILE A 318 -8.77 1.73 22.06
CA ILE A 318 -8.90 2.59 23.22
C ILE A 318 -9.83 3.74 22.79
N PRO A 319 -11.02 3.91 23.39
CA PRO A 319 -11.93 4.97 22.99
C PRO A 319 -11.24 6.34 23.10
N GLU A 320 -11.47 7.24 22.14
CA GLU A 320 -10.90 8.60 22.16
C GLU A 320 -11.20 9.33 23.49
N SER A 321 -12.32 9.02 24.14
CA SER A 321 -12.70 9.57 25.46
C SER A 321 -11.73 9.20 26.60
N ARG A 322 -10.85 8.22 26.41
CA ARG A 322 -9.83 7.83 27.39
C ARG A 322 -8.58 8.69 27.31
N PHE A 323 -8.41 9.51 26.27
CA PHE A 323 -7.26 10.40 26.15
C PHE A 323 -7.56 11.76 26.78
N ARG A 324 -6.62 12.30 27.56
CA ARG A 324 -6.78 13.58 28.27
C ARG A 324 -6.78 14.81 27.37
N VAL A 325 -6.33 14.68 26.12
CA VAL A 325 -6.31 15.76 25.14
C VAL A 325 -6.97 15.27 23.87
N HIS A 326 -7.98 16.00 23.38
CA HIS A 326 -8.69 15.73 22.14
C HIS A 326 -8.27 16.72 21.05
N ALA A 327 -8.66 16.44 19.80
CA ALA A 327 -8.33 17.29 18.65
C ALA A 327 -8.81 18.76 18.83
N ASP A 328 -9.92 18.96 19.54
CA ASP A 328 -10.53 20.27 19.73
C ASP A 328 -10.07 20.99 21.01
N THR A 329 -9.16 20.40 21.79
CA THR A 329 -8.66 21.03 23.02
C THR A 329 -7.75 22.21 22.66
N PRO A 330 -8.07 23.46 23.04
CA PRO A 330 -7.20 24.60 22.74
C PRO A 330 -5.90 24.52 23.54
N PRO A 331 -4.80 25.13 23.04
CA PRO A 331 -3.55 25.21 23.78
C PRO A 331 -3.77 25.87 25.15
N PRO A 332 -3.28 25.27 26.25
CA PRO A 332 -3.39 25.87 27.57
C PRO A 332 -2.58 27.17 27.62
N PRO A 333 -3.03 28.20 28.36
CA PRO A 333 -2.20 29.37 28.63
C PRO A 333 -0.84 28.95 29.19
N CYS A 334 0.23 29.55 28.69
CA CYS A 334 1.57 29.23 29.13
C CYS A 334 2.46 30.48 29.16
N ASP A 335 3.40 30.51 30.11
CA ASP A 335 4.52 31.45 30.08
C ASP A 335 5.60 30.91 29.14
N SER A 336 5.52 31.28 27.86
CA SER A 336 6.43 30.81 26.83
C SER A 336 7.87 31.29 27.02
N ALA A 337 8.11 32.34 27.81
CA ALA A 337 9.41 33.01 27.87
C ALA A 337 9.96 33.43 26.48
N GLY A 338 9.09 33.66 25.51
CA GLY A 338 9.47 33.97 24.13
C GLY A 338 9.70 32.73 23.25
N SER A 339 9.56 31.51 23.78
CA SER A 339 9.47 30.31 22.97
C SER A 339 8.18 30.31 22.12
N PRO A 340 8.13 29.48 21.08
CA PRO A 340 6.87 29.16 20.42
C PRO A 340 5.79 28.71 21.41
N LEU A 341 4.55 28.94 21.04
CA LEU A 341 3.38 28.52 21.82
C LEU A 341 3.30 26.98 21.90
N PRO A 342 2.61 26.42 22.90
CA PRO A 342 2.39 24.99 22.99
C PRO A 342 1.71 24.46 21.74
N ALA A 343 2.18 23.31 21.28
CA ALA A 343 1.53 22.53 20.24
C ALA A 343 1.29 21.11 20.73
N ARG A 344 0.31 20.43 20.13
CA ARG A 344 -0.22 19.16 20.62
C ARG A 344 0.55 17.98 20.05
N VAL A 345 0.85 16.97 20.87
CA VAL A 345 1.29 15.65 20.38
C VAL A 345 0.10 14.79 19.93
N PRO A 346 0.25 13.95 18.90
CA PRO A 346 -0.87 13.15 18.42
C PRO A 346 -1.28 12.05 19.43
N THR A 347 -2.57 11.71 19.46
CA THR A 347 -3.09 10.56 20.25
C THR A 347 -2.77 9.22 19.59
N HIS A 348 -2.43 9.23 18.31
CA HIS A 348 -2.02 8.04 17.57
C HIS A 348 -0.92 8.35 16.55
N LEU A 349 -0.03 7.40 16.34
CA LEU A 349 1.05 7.49 15.35
C LEU A 349 1.26 6.10 14.75
N ARG A 350 1.20 5.98 13.42
CA ARG A 350 1.44 4.71 12.70
C ARG A 350 0.61 3.51 13.23
N GLY A 351 -0.64 3.76 13.62
CA GLY A 351 -1.54 2.73 14.18
C GLY A 351 -1.20 2.30 15.61
N LEU A 352 -0.39 3.08 16.34
CA LEU A 352 -0.11 2.93 17.76
C LEU A 352 -0.78 4.07 18.53
N TYR A 353 -1.27 3.81 19.74
CA TYR A 353 -1.83 4.81 20.64
C TYR A 353 -0.72 5.47 21.46
N ASN A 354 -0.81 6.79 21.68
CA ASN A 354 0.01 7.48 22.67
C ASN A 354 -0.54 7.21 24.08
N LEU A 355 -0.07 6.13 24.67
CA LEU A 355 -0.52 5.60 25.96
C LEU A 355 -0.22 6.56 27.13
N ALA A 356 0.75 7.46 26.97
CA ALA A 356 1.07 8.46 28.00
C ALA A 356 -0.06 9.49 28.21
N LEU A 357 -0.95 9.63 27.23
CA LEU A 357 -2.09 10.56 27.28
C LEU A 357 -3.36 9.93 27.85
N LEU A 358 -3.35 8.64 28.20
CA LEU A 358 -4.51 8.00 28.80
C LEU A 358 -4.86 8.64 30.14
N ASP A 359 -6.14 8.69 30.46
CA ASP A 359 -6.67 9.15 31.75
C ASP A 359 -6.07 8.43 32.96
N THR A 360 -5.67 7.16 32.79
CA THR A 360 -4.98 6.34 33.79
C THR A 360 -3.48 6.61 33.90
N ALA A 361 -2.87 7.24 32.89
CA ALA A 361 -1.43 7.45 32.91
C ALA A 361 -1.06 8.53 33.93
N SER A 362 0.12 8.49 34.53
CA SER A 362 0.58 9.54 35.46
C SER A 362 2.08 9.73 35.36
N ALA A 363 2.51 10.99 35.27
CA ALA A 363 3.92 11.35 35.26
C ALA A 363 4.48 11.50 36.68
N SER A 364 5.73 11.08 36.84
CA SER A 364 6.55 11.29 38.03
C SER A 364 7.99 11.56 37.61
N ALA A 365 8.76 12.21 38.49
CA ALA A 365 10.17 12.49 38.21
C ALA A 365 11.00 12.49 39.51
N SER A 366 12.32 12.41 39.38
CA SER A 366 13.25 12.40 40.53
C SER A 366 13.20 13.68 41.35
N SER A 367 13.00 14.81 40.68
CA SER A 367 12.96 16.16 41.27
C SER A 367 12.36 17.14 40.27
N ILE A 368 12.16 18.38 40.68
CA ILE A 368 11.64 19.47 39.85
C ILE A 368 12.27 20.80 40.29
N ILE A 369 12.71 21.62 39.34
CA ILE A 369 13.26 22.94 39.65
C ILE A 369 12.22 23.85 40.36
N PRO A 370 12.57 24.52 41.48
CA PRO A 370 11.64 25.40 42.18
C PRO A 370 11.44 26.72 41.44
N GLY A 371 10.33 27.41 41.71
CA GLY A 371 10.09 28.79 41.26
C GLY A 371 9.34 28.95 39.92
N TYR A 372 8.91 27.86 39.28
CA TYR A 372 8.23 27.91 37.97
C TYR A 372 6.83 27.27 38.00
N PRO A 373 5.82 27.77 38.73
CA PRO A 373 4.52 27.09 38.82
C PRO A 373 3.78 26.95 37.48
N ALA A 374 4.08 27.81 36.51
CA ALA A 374 3.45 27.88 35.19
C ALA A 374 4.23 27.20 34.04
N ARG A 375 5.44 26.69 34.27
CA ARG A 375 6.28 25.95 33.30
C ARG A 375 7.27 25.00 33.99
N HIS A 376 7.91 24.06 33.31
CA HIS A 376 8.91 23.17 33.93
C HIS A 376 8.33 22.28 35.05
N GLN A 377 7.14 21.72 34.83
CA GLN A 377 6.40 20.93 35.82
C GLN A 377 6.34 19.45 35.43
N ILE A 378 6.37 18.55 36.44
CA ILE A 378 6.29 17.10 36.23
C ILE A 378 5.04 16.72 35.43
N ARG A 379 3.90 17.38 35.73
CA ARG A 379 2.64 17.13 35.02
C ARG A 379 2.71 17.40 33.51
N PHE A 380 3.68 18.17 33.05
CA PHE A 380 3.87 18.48 31.63
C PHE A 380 4.70 17.44 30.89
N LEU A 381 5.15 16.37 31.56
CA LEU A 381 5.80 15.25 30.87
C LEU A 381 4.83 14.42 30.02
N ASN A 382 3.52 14.53 30.25
CA ASN A 382 2.51 13.75 29.53
C ASN A 382 1.15 14.46 29.45
N ASP A 383 1.17 15.78 29.34
CA ASP A 383 -0.06 16.57 29.31
C ASP A 383 -0.64 16.75 27.90
N GLY A 384 0.04 16.22 26.88
CA GLY A 384 -0.33 16.31 25.48
C GLY A 384 0.19 17.53 24.74
N TRP A 385 1.00 18.38 25.37
CA TRP A 385 1.49 19.63 24.82
C TRP A 385 3.00 19.74 24.96
N PHE A 386 3.69 20.05 23.86
CA PHE A 386 5.14 20.20 23.85
C PHE A 386 5.57 21.68 23.75
N ASN A 387 6.88 21.91 23.68
CA ASN A 387 7.61 23.20 23.78
C ASN A 387 7.92 23.68 25.21
N ASN A 388 8.87 24.61 25.32
CA ASN A 388 9.52 25.03 26.57
C ASN A 388 8.56 25.29 27.75
N CYS A 389 7.43 25.96 27.54
CA CYS A 389 6.50 26.27 28.63
C CYS A 389 5.70 25.06 29.14
N ARG A 390 5.68 23.95 28.41
CA ARG A 390 5.07 22.68 28.77
C ARG A 390 6.14 21.60 28.99
N SER A 391 7.29 21.99 29.54
CA SER A 391 8.36 21.03 29.81
C SER A 391 8.47 20.68 31.29
N TRP A 392 9.40 19.79 31.61
CA TRP A 392 9.93 19.48 32.93
C TRP A 392 11.45 19.70 32.95
N ILE A 393 11.97 20.17 34.10
CA ILE A 393 13.41 20.31 34.38
C ILE A 393 13.66 19.81 35.82
N PRO A 394 14.65 18.93 36.06
CA PRO A 394 14.98 18.46 37.39
C PRO A 394 15.73 19.52 38.20
N GLN A 395 15.63 19.40 39.52
CA GLN A 395 16.46 20.19 40.45
C GLN A 395 17.86 19.58 40.62
N THR A 396 17.96 18.25 40.61
CA THR A 396 19.19 17.52 40.91
C THR A 396 19.51 16.46 39.86
N MET A 397 20.80 16.21 39.63
CA MET A 397 21.32 15.15 38.77
C MET A 397 21.97 14.03 39.62
N PRO A 398 21.97 12.75 39.17
CA PRO A 398 21.25 12.25 37.99
C PRO A 398 19.73 12.37 38.16
N ALA A 399 19.02 12.46 37.05
CA ALA A 399 17.58 12.68 37.05
C ALA A 399 16.84 11.55 36.34
N TRP A 400 15.56 11.38 36.66
CA TRP A 400 14.69 10.50 35.88
C TRP A 400 13.32 11.13 35.70
N ALA A 401 12.71 10.89 34.55
CA ALA A 401 11.32 11.18 34.23
C ALA A 401 10.61 9.86 33.89
N GLN A 402 9.38 9.69 34.36
CA GLN A 402 8.66 8.43 34.26
C GLN A 402 7.19 8.67 33.98
N VAL A 403 6.59 7.79 33.17
CA VAL A 403 5.14 7.65 33.05
C VAL A 403 4.74 6.25 33.51
N ASP A 404 3.83 6.17 34.49
CA ASP A 404 3.03 4.98 34.77
C ASP A 404 1.78 5.03 33.88
N LEU A 405 1.57 4.03 33.01
CA LEU A 405 0.43 3.98 32.08
C LEU A 405 -0.88 3.55 32.75
N GLY A 406 -0.80 3.03 33.98
CA GLY A 406 -1.94 2.52 34.76
C GLY A 406 -2.30 1.05 34.47
N ASP A 407 -1.84 0.50 33.35
CA ASP A 407 -1.99 -0.92 32.98
C ASP A 407 -0.80 -1.37 32.10
N ASN A 408 -0.70 -2.66 31.82
CA ASN A 408 0.27 -3.22 30.89
C ASN A 408 -0.18 -3.02 29.44
N TYR A 409 0.74 -2.55 28.60
CA TYR A 409 0.56 -2.36 27.17
C TYR A 409 1.73 -2.97 26.40
N LEU A 410 1.49 -3.33 25.15
CA LEU A 410 2.54 -3.71 24.22
C LEU A 410 3.15 -2.44 23.62
N ILE A 411 4.27 -1.98 24.17
CA ILE A 411 4.97 -0.74 23.79
C ILE A 411 5.99 -1.04 22.71
N SER A 412 6.06 -0.22 21.66
CA SER A 412 6.99 -0.39 20.54
C SER A 412 7.74 0.88 20.13
N LEU A 413 7.39 2.03 20.71
CA LEU A 413 8.01 3.31 20.36
C LEU A 413 7.94 4.28 21.54
N ILE A 414 9.06 4.91 21.86
CA ILE A 414 9.16 6.01 22.82
C ILE A 414 9.60 7.26 22.05
N ILE A 415 9.03 8.42 22.39
CA ILE A 415 9.44 9.69 21.80
C ILE A 415 9.62 10.72 22.91
N PHE A 416 10.76 11.40 22.94
CA PHE A 416 10.94 12.60 23.75
C PHE A 416 11.95 13.55 23.12
N GLY A 417 11.94 14.82 23.55
CA GLY A 417 12.86 15.86 23.12
C GLY A 417 13.19 16.81 24.27
N SER A 418 14.22 17.64 24.12
CA SER A 418 14.41 18.79 25.02
C SER A 418 13.41 19.88 24.70
N GLU A 419 13.23 20.17 23.41
CA GLU A 419 12.19 21.06 22.90
C GLU A 419 11.95 20.79 21.40
N TYR A 420 10.72 20.46 21.05
CA TYR A 420 10.31 20.09 19.68
C TYR A 420 10.77 21.09 18.62
N GLN A 421 10.54 22.39 18.83
CA GLN A 421 10.87 23.43 17.84
C GLN A 421 12.30 23.99 17.98
N GLN A 422 13.11 23.45 18.90
CA GLN A 422 14.51 23.83 19.15
C GLN A 422 14.77 25.35 19.27
N PHE A 423 13.82 26.10 19.84
CA PHE A 423 14.00 27.54 20.04
C PHE A 423 15.17 27.80 20.99
N TYR A 424 15.26 27.03 22.08
CA TYR A 424 16.44 26.97 22.93
C TYR A 424 17.32 25.76 22.58
N ARG A 425 18.63 25.96 22.65
CA ARG A 425 19.67 24.95 22.36
C ARG A 425 20.44 24.51 23.60
N ASP A 426 19.87 24.72 24.77
CA ASP A 426 20.41 24.32 26.07
C ASP A 426 19.64 23.12 26.65
N ARG A 427 20.10 22.60 27.79
CA ARG A 427 19.43 21.54 28.58
C ARG A 427 19.11 20.26 27.81
N ARG A 428 20.03 19.83 26.96
CA ARG A 428 19.86 18.67 26.07
C ARG A 428 20.43 17.41 26.71
N PRO A 429 19.65 16.33 26.91
CA PRO A 429 20.18 15.06 27.41
C PRO A 429 21.31 14.54 26.51
N THR A 430 22.42 14.10 27.13
CA THR A 430 23.61 13.58 26.42
C THR A 430 24.00 12.17 26.87
N ASN A 431 23.66 11.79 28.09
CA ASN A 431 23.82 10.42 28.58
C ASN A 431 22.53 9.98 29.28
N PHE A 432 21.84 9.02 28.69
CA PHE A 432 20.55 8.56 29.18
C PHE A 432 20.26 7.10 28.81
N ALA A 433 19.35 6.49 29.57
CA ALA A 433 18.78 5.19 29.32
C ALA A 433 17.25 5.29 29.28
N ILE A 434 16.61 4.46 28.45
CA ILE A 434 15.17 4.25 28.46
C ILE A 434 14.91 2.85 29.01
N ASP A 435 14.17 2.79 30.11
CA ASP A 435 13.87 1.57 30.84
C ASP A 435 12.36 1.30 30.85
N LEU A 436 12.00 0.03 30.74
CA LEU A 436 10.64 -0.47 30.85
C LEU A 436 10.46 -1.35 32.09
N SER A 437 9.28 -1.33 32.69
CA SER A 437 8.91 -2.26 33.76
C SER A 437 7.40 -2.54 33.78
N LYS A 438 7.01 -3.73 34.25
CA LYS A 438 5.61 -4.09 34.54
C LYS A 438 5.15 -3.64 35.94
N SER A 439 6.07 -3.56 36.91
CA SER A 439 5.73 -3.29 38.32
C SER A 439 6.30 -1.99 38.88
N GLY A 440 7.28 -1.38 38.20
CA GLY A 440 7.98 -0.18 38.65
C GLY A 440 8.90 -0.41 39.86
N SER A 441 8.97 -1.64 40.38
CA SER A 441 9.77 -1.99 41.55
C SER A 441 11.28 -1.97 41.25
N PRO A 442 12.15 -1.67 42.23
CA PRO A 442 13.60 -1.85 42.05
C PRO A 442 13.93 -3.25 41.52
N GLY A 443 14.85 -3.33 40.55
CA GLY A 443 15.25 -4.59 39.91
C GLY A 443 14.30 -5.15 38.84
N SER A 444 13.11 -4.58 38.66
CA SER A 444 12.15 -5.00 37.62
C SER A 444 12.34 -4.32 36.26
N TRP A 445 13.33 -3.44 36.16
CA TRP A 445 13.56 -2.56 35.02
C TRP A 445 14.43 -3.23 33.97
N THR A 446 14.02 -3.12 32.72
CA THR A 446 14.79 -3.59 31.55
C THR A 446 15.13 -2.39 30.67
N THR A 447 16.42 -2.16 30.46
CA THR A 447 16.88 -1.13 29.53
C THR A 447 16.61 -1.55 28.09
N VAL A 448 15.83 -0.74 27.39
CA VAL A 448 15.48 -0.95 25.96
C VAL A 448 16.24 -0.02 25.04
N TYR A 449 16.84 1.04 25.59
CA TYR A 449 17.72 1.95 24.87
C TYR A 449 18.78 2.52 25.80
N GLN A 450 20.01 2.59 25.32
CA GLN A 450 21.14 3.25 25.97
C GLN A 450 21.76 4.22 24.99
N SER A 451 21.92 5.48 25.38
CA SER A 451 22.51 6.50 24.51
C SER A 451 23.96 6.19 24.16
N GLY A 452 24.34 6.43 22.90
CA GLY A 452 25.71 6.31 22.45
C GLY A 452 26.60 7.52 22.80
N PRO A 453 27.93 7.41 22.67
CA PRO A 453 28.84 8.54 22.85
C PRO A 453 28.50 9.69 21.87
N GLY A 454 28.42 10.91 22.38
CA GLY A 454 28.15 12.11 21.59
C GLY A 454 26.70 12.27 21.14
N GLU A 455 25.80 11.39 21.58
CA GLU A 455 24.38 11.53 21.34
C GLU A 455 23.81 12.74 22.08
N ILE A 456 22.98 13.54 21.41
CA ILE A 456 22.34 14.72 22.00
C ILE A 456 20.87 14.70 21.60
N VAL A 457 19.96 14.80 22.57
CA VAL A 457 18.52 14.93 22.31
C VAL A 457 18.15 16.41 22.36
N SER A 458 17.89 17.00 21.19
CA SER A 458 17.54 18.42 21.06
C SER A 458 16.04 18.58 20.79
N ASP A 459 15.62 18.17 19.59
CA ASP A 459 14.22 18.06 19.16
C ASP A 459 13.56 16.76 19.57
N MET A 460 12.30 16.61 19.16
CA MET A 460 11.58 15.36 19.23
C MET A 460 12.35 14.26 18.51
N ARG A 461 12.78 13.25 19.28
CA ARG A 461 13.48 12.08 18.76
C ARG A 461 12.70 10.81 19.03
N GLU A 462 12.60 9.97 18.01
CA GLU A 462 12.00 8.65 18.10
C GLU A 462 13.01 7.60 18.55
N PHE A 463 12.57 6.73 19.45
CA PHE A 463 13.30 5.57 19.94
C PHE A 463 12.44 4.32 19.69
N PRO A 464 12.50 3.74 18.47
CA PRO A 464 11.80 2.49 18.18
C PRO A 464 12.45 1.35 18.97
N ILE A 465 11.61 0.46 19.50
CA ILE A 465 12.05 -0.71 20.28
C ILE A 465 11.37 -1.98 19.79
N SER A 466 11.95 -3.13 20.11
CA SER A 466 11.23 -4.41 19.97
C SER A 466 9.98 -4.38 20.86
N PRO A 467 8.78 -4.77 20.37
CA PRO A 467 7.55 -4.74 21.15
C PRO A 467 7.70 -5.44 22.50
N ASN A 468 7.40 -4.72 23.59
CA ASN A 468 7.58 -5.21 24.96
C ASN A 468 6.36 -4.89 25.82
N ILE A 469 5.92 -5.85 26.63
CA ILE A 469 4.80 -5.65 27.56
C ILE A 469 5.30 -4.94 28.82
N ALA A 470 4.86 -3.69 29.01
CA ALA A 470 5.23 -2.89 30.17
C ALA A 470 4.11 -1.93 30.58
N ARG A 471 4.20 -1.45 31.82
CA ARG A 471 3.31 -0.44 32.42
C ARG A 471 4.05 0.87 32.71
N PHE A 472 5.33 0.78 33.03
CA PHE A 472 6.16 1.92 33.38
C PHE A 472 7.20 2.15 32.30
N VAL A 473 7.37 3.40 31.90
CA VAL A 473 8.45 3.87 31.03
C VAL A 473 9.24 4.93 31.79
N ARG A 474 10.56 4.78 31.87
CA ARG A 474 11.44 5.73 32.53
C ARG A 474 12.57 6.14 31.60
N VAL A 475 12.84 7.43 31.57
CA VAL A 475 14.06 8.00 30.98
C VAL A 475 14.97 8.41 32.14
N THR A 476 16.09 7.72 32.30
CA THR A 476 17.12 8.03 33.30
C THR A 476 18.22 8.83 32.62
N ILE A 477 18.50 10.03 33.10
CA ILE A 477 19.48 10.96 32.52
C ILE A 477 20.59 11.20 33.52
N THR A 478 21.82 10.87 33.14
CA THR A 478 23.01 11.06 33.99
C THR A 478 23.83 12.26 33.57
N ASP A 479 23.70 12.74 32.32
CA ASP A 479 24.40 13.92 31.84
C ASP A 479 23.60 14.71 30.79
N SER A 480 23.88 16.01 30.70
CA SER A 480 23.22 16.93 29.76
C SER A 480 24.07 18.14 29.39
N GLN A 481 23.87 18.67 28.19
CA GLN A 481 24.55 19.87 27.69
C GLN A 481 23.71 21.13 27.96
N GLY A 482 24.35 22.19 28.47
CA GLY A 482 23.71 23.49 28.66
C GLY A 482 22.82 23.58 29.92
N GLY A 483 23.15 22.82 30.96
CA GLY A 483 22.43 22.81 32.25
C GLY A 483 21.58 21.56 32.45
N ALA A 484 20.86 21.50 33.57
CA ALA A 484 19.98 20.37 33.92
C ALA A 484 18.97 20.11 32.79
N PRO A 485 18.74 18.83 32.42
CA PRO A 485 18.03 18.47 31.19
C PRO A 485 16.60 18.96 31.20
N ARG A 486 16.05 19.20 30.01
CA ARG A 486 14.64 19.50 29.81
C ARG A 486 14.02 18.34 29.03
N ILE A 487 12.78 18.00 29.37
CA ILE A 487 11.91 17.16 28.53
C ILE A 487 10.61 17.91 28.34
N ASP A 488 10.22 18.16 27.10
CA ASP A 488 8.97 18.86 26.79
C ASP A 488 7.75 17.96 26.64
N GLU A 489 7.93 16.69 26.27
CA GLU A 489 6.89 15.67 26.36
C GLU A 489 7.55 14.29 26.31
N LEU A 490 7.09 13.35 27.14
CA LEU A 490 7.44 11.94 27.09
C LEU A 490 6.26 11.13 26.55
N GLN A 491 6.34 10.78 25.26
CA GLN A 491 5.30 10.03 24.57
C GLN A 491 5.65 8.55 24.53
N VAL A 492 4.63 7.73 24.72
CA VAL A 492 4.77 6.26 24.79
C VAL A 492 3.76 5.65 23.83
N TYR A 493 4.24 5.07 22.73
CA TYR A 493 3.39 4.52 21.68
C TYR A 493 3.34 2.99 21.73
N GLY A 494 2.11 2.46 21.74
CA GLY A 494 1.87 1.02 21.80
C GLY A 494 0.43 0.61 21.52
N LYS A 495 0.10 -0.63 21.87
CA LYS A 495 -1.25 -1.20 21.77
C LYS A 495 -1.66 -1.85 23.09
N PRO A 496 -2.96 -2.03 23.34
CA PRO A 496 -3.41 -2.93 24.40
C PRO A 496 -2.76 -4.31 24.27
N VAL A 497 -2.44 -4.93 25.40
CA VAL A 497 -2.00 -6.33 25.39
C VAL A 497 -3.15 -7.16 24.81
N PRO A 498 -2.92 -7.97 23.76
CA PRO A 498 -3.96 -8.84 23.24
C PRO A 498 -4.50 -9.71 24.37
N SER A 499 -5.81 -9.66 24.61
CA SER A 499 -6.48 -10.60 25.50
C SER A 499 -6.07 -12.00 25.08
N ALA A 500 -5.47 -12.78 25.97
CA ALA A 500 -5.31 -14.21 25.72
C ALA A 500 -6.72 -14.74 25.43
N ALA A 501 -6.92 -15.28 24.22
CA ALA A 501 -8.18 -15.90 23.84
C ALA A 501 -8.57 -16.88 24.94
N LYS A 502 -9.66 -16.58 25.65
CA LYS A 502 -10.27 -17.52 26.60
C LYS A 502 -10.97 -18.63 25.85
#